data_AF-A0A7S0AYN7-F1
#
_entry.id   AF-A0A7S0AYN7-F1
#
_cell.length_a   1.000
_cell.length_b   1.000
_cell.length_c   1.000
_cell.angle_alpha   90.00
_cell.angle_beta   90.00
_cell.angle_gamma   90.00
#
_symmetry.space_group_name_H-M   'P 1'
#
loop_
_entity.id
_entity.type
_entity.pdbx_description
1 polymer ?
#
loop_
_entity_poly.entity_id
_entity_poly.type
_entity_poly.pdbx_seq_one_letter_code
_entity_poly.pdbx_strand_id
1 'polypeptide(L)'
;GGRNVGDQTTGSSTAFVTFYSVADRVAAEQLVLDGAPLRWRASAAPEARDIVWRNASLPLTKVKVHSAFVKASLIAGLIFWSIPVVTLQLYIECLTPKLFWHLRELGVFGEQLGDFLNVYLPVLALIGIQYALPCAFDFCVRKVGGTKSNSAIQRKVLDTYFKYQLATLYVTVLSGSLLASLQAFVHEPASIFERLQEQVPEVATYFISFVMARAGLSTPMLLLFPLLNLPGCCGQEDGQEAGPLPVRPNYAMEASNLGMVLVLGMTYSCIAPLIMPACMVFFLLSSLVYRWLFLYVYTPEFSCDGEIWYELFNGSMVGLLLGTLSLAACAALYCDFQSPEFWAALLLCLLVVVSHVLFQVYYGLPSRFISLADARDIDRAC
;
A
#
# COMPACT_ATOMS: atom_id res chain seq x y z
N GLY A 1 -47.21 -27.70 -7.06
CA GLY A 1 -47.06 -26.97 -5.79
C GLY A 1 -45.69 -26.34 -5.74
N GLY A 2 -45.58 -25.09 -6.18
CA GLY A 2 -44.36 -24.29 -6.05
C GLY A 2 -44.45 -23.47 -4.76
N ARG A 3 -43.46 -23.61 -3.88
CA ARG A 3 -43.38 -22.89 -2.61
C ARG A 3 -43.35 -21.38 -2.87
N ASN A 4 -44.46 -20.71 -2.53
CA ASN A 4 -44.46 -19.33 -2.09
C ASN A 4 -43.67 -19.26 -0.78
N VAL A 5 -42.35 -19.08 -0.88
CA VAL A 5 -41.57 -18.52 0.23
C VAL A 5 -41.89 -17.04 0.20
N GLY A 6 -42.63 -16.57 1.21
CA GLY A 6 -42.96 -15.16 1.35
C GLY A 6 -41.68 -14.34 1.34
N ASP A 7 -41.49 -13.57 0.27
CA ASP A 7 -40.49 -12.52 0.19
C ASP A 7 -40.99 -11.39 1.10
N GLN A 8 -40.78 -11.55 2.41
CA GLN A 8 -40.77 -10.41 3.31
C GLN A 8 -39.64 -9.54 2.81
N THR A 9 -39.98 -8.51 2.03
CA THR A 9 -39.06 -7.46 1.60
C THR A 9 -38.45 -6.88 2.86
N THR A 10 -37.29 -7.40 3.26
CA THR A 10 -36.52 -6.87 4.38
C THR A 10 -36.19 -5.44 4.01
N GLY A 11 -36.84 -4.49 4.66
CA GLY A 11 -36.69 -3.07 4.32
C GLY A 11 -35.21 -2.70 4.32
N SER A 12 -34.70 -2.28 3.16
CA SER A 12 -33.33 -1.80 3.04
C SER A 12 -33.21 -0.46 3.74
N SER A 13 -32.26 -0.34 4.66
CA SER A 13 -31.94 0.93 5.34
C SER A 13 -31.18 1.94 4.48
N THR A 14 -31.00 1.64 3.20
CA THR A 14 -30.28 2.46 2.23
C THR A 14 -31.06 2.59 0.93
N ALA A 15 -31.10 3.81 0.41
CA ALA A 15 -31.76 4.18 -0.83
C ALA A 15 -30.86 5.11 -1.64
N PHE A 16 -31.07 5.12 -2.96
CA PHE A 16 -30.49 6.11 -3.85
C PHE A 16 -31.48 7.25 -4.04
N VAL A 17 -30.98 8.49 -3.95
CA VAL A 17 -31.78 9.70 -4.14
C VAL A 17 -31.16 10.48 -5.28
N THR A 18 -31.98 10.83 -6.28
CA THR A 18 -31.60 11.67 -7.41
C THR A 18 -32.17 13.06 -7.22
N PHE A 19 -31.42 14.07 -7.66
CA PHE A 19 -31.80 15.48 -7.60
C PHE A 19 -31.93 16.02 -9.02
N TYR A 20 -32.71 17.08 -9.20
CA TYR A 20 -32.82 17.77 -10.50
C TYR A 20 -31.60 18.64 -10.80
N SER A 21 -30.95 19.19 -9.77
CA SER A 21 -29.76 20.04 -9.85
C SER A 21 -28.57 19.39 -9.14
N VAL A 22 -27.37 19.57 -9.71
CA VAL A 22 -26.10 19.14 -9.13
C VAL A 22 -25.82 19.93 -7.85
N ALA A 23 -26.13 21.23 -7.80
CA ALA A 23 -25.98 22.05 -6.60
C ALA A 23 -26.79 21.50 -5.41
N ASP A 24 -28.05 21.09 -5.64
CA ASP A 24 -28.89 20.50 -4.59
C ASP A 24 -28.33 19.17 -4.08
N ARG A 25 -27.81 18.32 -4.99
CA ARG A 25 -27.14 17.06 -4.63
C ARG A 25 -25.92 17.31 -3.73
N VAL A 26 -25.08 18.29 -4.08
CA VAL A 26 -23.86 18.63 -3.35
C VAL A 26 -24.18 19.22 -1.99
N ALA A 27 -25.19 20.07 -1.91
CA ALA A 27 -25.68 20.60 -0.64
C ALA A 27 -26.18 19.46 0.27
N ALA A 28 -27.01 18.55 -0.25
CA ALA A 28 -27.53 17.41 0.51
C ALA A 28 -26.42 16.47 1.03
N GLU A 29 -25.32 16.31 0.28
CA GLU A 29 -24.17 15.51 0.68
C GLU A 29 -23.41 16.09 1.89
N GLN A 30 -23.32 17.42 1.99
CA GLN A 30 -22.55 18.10 3.03
C GLN A 30 -23.36 18.45 4.29
N LEU A 31 -24.69 18.40 4.21
CA LEU A 31 -25.57 18.74 5.32
C LEU A 31 -25.69 17.61 6.36
N VAL A 32 -25.82 18.01 7.62
CA VAL A 32 -26.20 17.10 8.72
C VAL A 32 -27.72 16.97 8.71
N LEU A 33 -28.23 15.80 8.30
CA LEU A 33 -29.66 15.57 8.10
C LEU A 33 -30.43 15.20 9.38
N ASP A 34 -29.76 14.59 10.37
CA ASP A 34 -30.38 14.18 11.63
C ASP A 34 -29.44 14.52 12.80
N GLY A 35 -30.02 14.86 13.96
CA GLY A 35 -29.28 15.13 15.20
C GLY A 35 -28.69 13.87 15.84
N ALA A 36 -29.28 12.70 15.55
CA ALA A 36 -28.76 11.42 16.02
C ALA A 36 -27.59 10.93 15.12
N PRO A 37 -26.45 10.51 15.71
CA PRO A 37 -25.33 10.01 14.91
C PRO A 37 -25.70 8.70 14.21
N LEU A 38 -25.14 8.49 13.01
CA LEU A 38 -25.32 7.27 12.18
C LEU A 38 -26.69 7.09 11.55
N ARG A 39 -27.60 8.04 11.72
CA ARG A 39 -28.88 8.11 11.01
C ARG A 39 -28.77 9.07 9.85
N TRP A 40 -29.52 8.81 8.78
CA TRP A 40 -29.67 9.67 7.60
C TRP A 40 -28.34 10.30 7.14
N ARG A 41 -27.39 9.45 6.75
CA ARG A 41 -26.11 9.91 6.19
C ARG A 41 -26.18 9.91 4.67
N ALA A 42 -26.11 11.09 4.07
CA ALA A 42 -25.88 11.24 2.65
C ALA A 42 -24.37 11.12 2.34
N SER A 43 -24.06 10.55 1.19
CA SER A 43 -22.72 10.51 0.60
C SER A 43 -22.90 10.47 -0.91
N ALA A 44 -21.92 10.95 -1.68
CA ALA A 44 -21.91 10.75 -3.12
C ALA A 44 -22.15 9.27 -3.46
N ALA A 45 -23.14 9.03 -4.32
CA ALA A 45 -23.42 7.68 -4.79
C ALA A 45 -22.30 7.28 -5.75
N PRO A 46 -21.63 6.13 -5.51
CA PRO A 46 -20.63 5.64 -6.45
C PRO A 46 -21.31 5.20 -7.75
N GLU A 47 -20.53 5.06 -8.81
CA GLU A 47 -21.01 4.58 -10.11
C GLU A 47 -21.65 3.19 -9.98
N ALA A 48 -22.64 2.87 -10.82
CA ALA A 48 -23.41 1.62 -10.72
C ALA A 48 -22.54 0.35 -10.71
N ARG A 49 -21.45 0.35 -11.48
CA ARG A 49 -20.44 -0.72 -11.55
C ARG A 49 -19.48 -0.77 -10.36
N ASP A 50 -19.33 0.34 -9.63
CA ASP A 50 -18.52 0.41 -8.41
C ASP A 50 -19.27 -0.12 -7.18
N ILE A 51 -20.60 -0.28 -7.25
CA ILE A 51 -21.42 -0.73 -6.11
C ILE A 51 -21.23 -2.24 -5.86
N VAL A 52 -20.94 -2.57 -4.60
CA VAL A 52 -20.95 -3.97 -4.12
C VAL A 52 -22.37 -4.32 -3.67
N TRP A 53 -23.18 -4.84 -4.59
CA TRP A 53 -24.60 -5.11 -4.37
C TRP A 53 -24.90 -5.99 -3.16
N ARG A 54 -24.04 -7.00 -2.89
CA ARG A 54 -24.15 -7.86 -1.70
C ARG A 54 -24.10 -7.07 -0.38
N ASN A 55 -23.36 -5.97 -0.36
CA ASN A 55 -23.16 -5.13 0.83
C ASN A 55 -24.07 -3.89 0.85
N ALA A 56 -24.77 -3.61 -0.26
CA ALA A 56 -25.55 -2.38 -0.42
C ALA A 56 -26.64 -2.25 0.65
N SER A 57 -27.39 -3.32 0.93
CA SER A 57 -28.51 -3.36 1.88
C SER A 57 -28.10 -3.35 3.36
N LEU A 58 -26.80 -3.47 3.68
CA LEU A 58 -26.34 -3.53 5.07
C LEU A 58 -26.57 -2.21 5.80
N PRO A 59 -27.14 -2.23 7.02
CA PRO A 59 -27.31 -1.02 7.82
C PRO A 59 -25.98 -0.45 8.27
N LEU A 60 -25.89 0.89 8.32
CA LEU A 60 -24.65 1.61 8.63
C LEU A 60 -24.02 1.19 9.95
N THR A 61 -24.81 0.89 10.98
CA THR A 61 -24.32 0.41 12.27
C THR A 61 -23.57 -0.91 12.14
N LYS A 62 -24.11 -1.88 11.40
CA LYS A 62 -23.44 -3.17 11.16
C LYS A 62 -22.15 -2.98 10.37
N VAL A 63 -22.19 -2.16 9.30
CA VAL A 63 -21.00 -1.84 8.50
C VAL A 63 -19.91 -1.20 9.38
N LYS A 64 -20.27 -0.29 10.30
CA LYS A 64 -19.28 0.32 11.21
C LYS A 64 -18.68 -0.69 12.19
N VAL A 65 -19.48 -1.56 12.79
CA VAL A 65 -18.98 -2.61 13.70
C VAL A 65 -18.06 -3.57 12.97
N HIS A 66 -18.48 -4.06 11.80
CA HIS A 66 -17.68 -4.97 10.98
C HIS A 66 -16.39 -4.31 10.50
N SER A 67 -16.46 -3.07 10.01
CA SER A 67 -15.27 -2.34 9.58
C SER A 67 -14.33 -2.04 10.75
N ALA A 68 -14.85 -1.81 11.98
CA ALA A 68 -14.02 -1.63 13.16
C ALA A 68 -13.32 -2.93 13.56
N PHE A 69 -14.03 -4.07 13.50
CA PHE A 69 -13.45 -5.39 13.75
C PHE A 69 -12.34 -5.72 12.74
N VAL A 70 -12.59 -5.52 11.44
CA VAL A 70 -11.57 -5.74 10.39
C VAL A 70 -10.36 -4.84 10.63
N LYS A 71 -10.55 -3.55 10.92
CA LYS A 71 -9.44 -2.64 11.25
C LYS A 71 -8.64 -3.11 12.46
N ALA A 72 -9.30 -3.52 13.55
CA ALA A 72 -8.64 -4.04 14.73
C ALA A 72 -7.83 -5.31 14.43
N SER A 73 -8.39 -6.22 13.63
CA SER A 73 -7.69 -7.46 13.22
C SER A 73 -6.45 -7.19 12.36
N LEU A 74 -6.52 -6.22 11.45
CA LEU A 74 -5.39 -5.81 10.61
C LEU A 74 -4.30 -5.10 11.42
N ILE A 75 -4.69 -4.28 12.41
CA ILE A 75 -3.71 -3.66 13.33
C ILE A 75 -3.03 -4.73 14.19
N ALA A 76 -3.77 -5.69 14.73
CA ALA A 76 -3.19 -6.81 15.47
C ALA A 76 -2.22 -7.61 14.57
N GLY A 77 -2.64 -7.94 13.34
CA GLY A 77 -1.80 -8.62 12.36
C GLY A 77 -0.53 -7.83 12.01
N LEU A 78 -0.60 -6.50 11.97
CA LEU A 78 0.56 -5.63 11.72
C LEU A 78 1.59 -5.72 12.85
N ILE A 79 1.14 -5.75 14.10
CA ILE A 79 2.02 -5.89 15.28
C ILE A 79 2.76 -7.23 15.24
N PHE A 80 2.07 -8.31 14.87
CA PHE A 80 2.66 -9.65 14.76
C PHE A 80 3.35 -9.92 13.42
N TRP A 81 3.41 -8.95 12.51
CA TRP A 81 3.96 -9.14 11.15
C TRP A 81 5.47 -9.41 11.13
N SER A 82 6.20 -9.03 12.18
CA SER A 82 7.63 -9.33 12.31
C SER A 82 7.93 -10.83 12.34
N ILE A 83 7.05 -11.62 12.96
CA ILE A 83 7.21 -13.07 13.14
C ILE A 83 7.29 -13.80 11.78
N PRO A 84 6.32 -13.68 10.86
CA PRO A 84 6.39 -14.37 9.57
C PRO A 84 7.55 -13.88 8.70
N VAL A 85 7.90 -12.59 8.77
CA VAL A 85 9.01 -12.05 7.97
C VAL A 85 10.35 -12.63 8.44
N VAL A 86 10.63 -12.58 9.75
CA VAL A 86 11.89 -13.09 10.31
C VAL A 86 11.99 -14.61 10.16
N THR A 87 10.91 -15.35 10.40
CA THR A 87 10.92 -16.81 10.22
C THR A 87 11.14 -17.21 8.76
N LEU A 88 10.55 -16.49 7.79
CA LEU A 88 10.81 -16.71 6.38
C LEU A 88 12.28 -16.41 6.02
N GLN A 89 12.84 -15.30 6.50
CA GLN A 89 14.24 -14.94 6.28
C GLN A 89 15.20 -16.01 6.80
N LEU A 90 15.03 -16.42 8.07
CA LEU A 90 15.83 -17.49 8.69
C LEU A 90 15.69 -18.83 7.96
N TYR A 91 14.48 -19.17 7.52
CA TYR A 91 14.24 -20.40 6.76
C TYR A 91 14.97 -20.40 5.42
N ILE A 92 14.93 -19.27 4.69
CA ILE A 92 15.65 -19.12 3.43
C ILE A 92 17.15 -19.18 3.64
N GLU A 93 17.70 -18.49 4.64
CA GLU A 93 19.14 -18.57 5.00
C GLU A 93 19.58 -20.01 5.28
N CYS A 94 18.76 -20.81 5.97
CA CYS A 94 19.03 -22.23 6.21
C CYS A 94 18.90 -23.11 4.96
N LEU A 95 18.06 -22.70 4.00
CA LEU A 95 17.78 -23.45 2.78
C LEU A 95 18.82 -23.18 1.68
N THR A 96 19.37 -21.96 1.59
CA THR A 96 20.32 -21.60 0.53
C THR A 96 21.55 -22.52 0.43
N PRO A 97 22.27 -22.87 1.52
CA PRO A 97 23.39 -23.80 1.41
C PRO A 97 22.92 -25.20 0.99
N LYS A 98 21.69 -25.58 1.35
CA LYS A 98 21.10 -26.86 0.97
C LYS A 98 20.75 -26.91 -0.52
N LEU A 99 20.18 -25.83 -1.04
CA LEU A 99 19.84 -25.71 -2.44
C LEU A 99 21.09 -25.62 -3.30
N PHE A 100 22.12 -24.91 -2.83
CA PHE A 100 23.40 -24.78 -3.52
C PHE A 100 24.09 -26.12 -3.73
N TRP A 101 24.14 -27.02 -2.73
CA TRP A 101 24.77 -28.33 -2.91
C TRP A 101 24.03 -29.19 -3.95
N HIS A 102 22.69 -29.20 -3.92
CA HIS A 102 21.91 -29.93 -4.93
C HIS A 102 22.12 -29.37 -6.34
N LEU A 103 22.15 -28.04 -6.49
CA LEU A 103 22.37 -27.39 -7.79
C LEU A 103 23.79 -27.63 -8.32
N ARG A 104 24.78 -27.72 -7.42
CA ARG A 104 26.16 -28.11 -7.76
C ARG A 104 26.25 -29.56 -8.22
N GLU A 105 25.55 -30.48 -7.55
CA GLU A 105 25.51 -31.90 -7.93
C GLU A 105 24.84 -32.14 -9.29
N LEU A 106 23.83 -31.32 -9.64
CA LEU A 106 23.18 -31.38 -10.95
C LEU A 106 24.06 -30.86 -12.09
N GLY A 107 25.27 -30.35 -11.79
CA GLY A 107 26.26 -29.92 -12.79
C GLY A 107 25.86 -28.67 -13.57
N VAL A 108 24.84 -27.94 -13.11
CA VAL A 108 24.21 -26.89 -13.92
C VAL A 108 24.92 -25.54 -13.77
N PHE A 109 25.61 -25.22 -12.65
CA PHE A 109 26.17 -23.88 -12.42
C PHE A 109 27.41 -23.80 -11.47
N GLY A 110 28.20 -22.73 -11.57
CA GLY A 110 29.44 -22.47 -10.80
C GLY A 110 29.27 -21.64 -9.50
N GLU A 111 30.37 -21.42 -8.76
CA GLU A 111 30.37 -20.79 -7.41
C GLU A 111 29.72 -19.40 -7.36
N GLN A 112 29.84 -18.59 -8.42
CA GLN A 112 29.25 -17.25 -8.51
C GLN A 112 27.72 -17.22 -8.37
N LEU A 113 27.02 -18.31 -8.70
CA LEU A 113 25.57 -18.39 -8.54
C LEU A 113 25.15 -18.63 -7.08
N GLY A 114 26.01 -19.26 -6.28
CA GLY A 114 25.75 -19.46 -4.85
C GLY A 114 25.64 -18.14 -4.10
N ASP A 115 26.58 -17.22 -4.39
CA ASP A 115 26.58 -15.87 -3.82
C ASP A 115 25.39 -15.04 -4.32
N PHE A 116 25.05 -15.16 -5.61
CA PHE A 116 23.87 -14.50 -6.17
C PHE A 116 22.57 -14.98 -5.51
N LEU A 117 22.41 -16.30 -5.33
CA LEU A 117 21.24 -16.87 -4.68
C LEU A 117 21.14 -16.44 -3.21
N ASN A 118 22.26 -16.37 -2.48
CA ASN A 118 22.27 -15.89 -1.09
C ASN A 118 21.71 -14.47 -0.96
N VAL A 119 22.05 -13.57 -1.90
CA VAL A 119 21.60 -12.17 -1.85
C VAL A 119 20.16 -12.01 -2.33
N TYR A 120 19.78 -12.65 -3.43
CA TYR A 120 18.49 -12.40 -4.07
C TYR A 120 17.35 -13.29 -3.55
N LEU A 121 17.62 -14.51 -3.09
CA LEU A 121 16.57 -15.45 -2.68
C LEU A 121 15.71 -14.94 -1.51
N PRO A 122 16.29 -14.35 -0.44
CA PRO A 122 15.50 -13.77 0.65
C PRO A 122 14.64 -12.59 0.18
N VAL A 123 15.18 -11.77 -0.73
CA VAL A 123 14.47 -10.62 -1.35
C VAL A 123 13.27 -11.12 -2.16
N LEU A 124 13.46 -12.15 -2.98
CA LEU A 124 12.39 -12.73 -3.79
C LEU A 124 11.31 -13.40 -2.93
N ALA A 125 11.70 -14.13 -1.88
CA ALA A 125 10.77 -14.71 -0.93
C ALA A 125 9.91 -13.63 -0.25
N LEU A 126 10.54 -12.52 0.14
CA LEU A 126 9.86 -11.38 0.75
C LEU A 126 8.89 -10.69 -0.23
N ILE A 127 9.29 -10.53 -1.50
CA ILE A 127 8.39 -10.04 -2.54
C ILE A 127 7.20 -11.00 -2.67
N GLY A 128 7.44 -12.32 -2.73
CA GLY A 128 6.40 -13.34 -2.86
C GLY A 128 5.33 -13.27 -1.76
N ILE A 129 5.74 -13.18 -0.48
CA ILE A 129 4.76 -13.03 0.62
C ILE A 129 4.01 -11.69 0.54
N GLN A 130 4.67 -10.62 0.11
CA GLN A 130 4.02 -9.31 -0.11
C GLN A 130 3.01 -9.33 -1.26
N TYR A 131 3.14 -10.23 -2.24
CA TYR A 131 2.16 -10.40 -3.31
C TYR A 131 0.85 -11.04 -2.83
N ALA A 132 0.91 -11.88 -1.79
CA ALA A 132 -0.28 -12.52 -1.23
C ALA A 132 -1.13 -11.59 -0.34
N LEU A 133 -0.52 -10.54 0.24
CA LEU A 133 -1.16 -9.65 1.21
C LEU A 133 -2.37 -8.88 0.65
N PRO A 134 -2.28 -8.17 -0.50
CA PRO A 134 -3.41 -7.43 -1.05
C PRO A 134 -4.64 -8.32 -1.28
N CYS A 135 -4.40 -9.57 -1.69
CA CYS A 135 -5.44 -10.58 -1.90
C CYS A 135 -6.18 -10.91 -0.58
N ALA A 136 -5.43 -11.15 0.49
CA ALA A 136 -6.00 -11.42 1.81
C ALA A 136 -6.75 -10.21 2.37
N PHE A 137 -6.21 -9.00 2.18
CA PHE A 137 -6.86 -7.77 2.65
C PHE A 137 -8.12 -7.43 1.86
N ASP A 138 -8.14 -7.60 0.54
CA ASP A 138 -9.37 -7.43 -0.26
C ASP A 138 -10.45 -8.39 0.23
N PHE A 139 -10.12 -9.67 0.42
CA PHE A 139 -11.05 -10.66 0.95
C PHE A 139 -11.65 -10.24 2.29
N CYS A 140 -10.81 -9.84 3.26
CA CYS A 140 -11.24 -9.39 4.57
C CYS A 140 -12.14 -8.14 4.50
N VAL A 141 -11.73 -7.11 3.74
CA VAL A 141 -12.47 -5.84 3.66
C VAL A 141 -13.78 -6.00 2.87
N ARG A 142 -13.78 -6.79 1.80
CA ARG A 142 -14.93 -7.03 0.93
C ARG A 142 -15.98 -7.91 1.60
N LYS A 143 -15.59 -9.08 2.11
CA LYS A 143 -16.54 -10.08 2.63
C LYS A 143 -16.91 -9.84 4.10
N VAL A 144 -15.96 -9.45 4.94
CA VAL A 144 -16.23 -9.26 6.39
C VAL A 144 -16.60 -7.80 6.68
N GLY A 145 -15.85 -6.84 6.13
CA GLY A 145 -15.99 -5.42 6.45
C GLY A 145 -17.28 -4.75 5.97
N GLY A 146 -17.96 -5.32 4.97
CA GLY A 146 -19.24 -4.80 4.46
C GLY A 146 -19.13 -3.45 3.74
N THR A 147 -17.95 -3.13 3.18
CA THR A 147 -17.76 -1.89 2.41
C THR A 147 -18.62 -1.91 1.14
N LYS A 148 -19.26 -0.77 0.82
CA LYS A 148 -20.33 -0.70 -0.19
C LYS A 148 -19.87 -0.40 -1.62
N SER A 149 -18.63 0.04 -1.82
CA SER A 149 -18.09 0.29 -3.16
C SER A 149 -16.69 -0.32 -3.35
N ASN A 150 -16.35 -0.68 -4.58
CA ASN A 150 -15.08 -1.30 -4.93
C ASN A 150 -13.91 -0.31 -4.80
N SER A 151 -14.10 0.94 -5.20
CA SER A 151 -13.11 2.02 -5.04
C SER A 151 -12.75 2.23 -3.57
N ALA A 152 -13.74 2.26 -2.68
CA ALA A 152 -13.51 2.35 -1.24
C ALA A 152 -12.83 1.11 -0.65
N ILE A 153 -13.03 -0.08 -1.22
CA ILE A 153 -12.30 -1.30 -0.83
C ILE A 153 -10.83 -1.17 -1.25
N GLN A 154 -10.57 -0.88 -2.52
CA GLN A 154 -9.20 -0.72 -3.04
C GLN A 154 -8.42 0.32 -2.25
N ARG A 155 -9.04 1.46 -1.94
CA ARG A 155 -8.48 2.51 -1.11
C ARG A 155 -8.06 2.01 0.29
N LYS A 156 -8.94 1.29 1.00
CA LYS A 156 -8.61 0.70 2.31
C LYS A 156 -7.52 -0.36 2.22
N VAL A 157 -7.54 -1.18 1.16
CA VAL A 157 -6.52 -2.20 0.91
C VAL A 157 -5.16 -1.55 0.64
N LEU A 158 -5.13 -0.46 -0.13
CA LEU A 158 -3.93 0.33 -0.43
C LEU A 158 -3.31 0.88 0.86
N ASP A 159 -4.08 1.60 1.67
CA ASP A 159 -3.60 2.16 2.95
C ASP A 159 -3.09 1.07 3.90
N THR A 160 -3.81 -0.06 4.00
CA THR A 160 -3.39 -1.19 4.84
C THR A 160 -2.11 -1.84 4.30
N TYR A 161 -2.07 -2.12 3.00
CA TYR A 161 -0.94 -2.78 2.36
C TYR A 161 0.33 -1.93 2.45
N PHE A 162 0.20 -0.62 2.24
CA PHE A 162 1.29 0.33 2.40
C PHE A 162 1.87 0.31 3.83
N LYS A 163 1.02 0.25 4.87
CA LYS A 163 1.47 0.12 6.27
C LYS A 163 2.23 -1.19 6.52
N TYR A 164 1.78 -2.30 5.94
CA TYR A 164 2.47 -3.59 6.05
C TYR A 164 3.81 -3.59 5.31
N GLN A 165 3.89 -2.97 4.13
CA GLN A 165 5.17 -2.79 3.43
C GLN A 165 6.12 -1.93 4.27
N LEU A 166 5.63 -0.86 4.90
CA LEU A 166 6.43 0.00 5.77
C LEU A 166 6.90 -0.75 7.03
N ALA A 167 6.02 -1.55 7.64
CA ALA A 167 6.40 -2.43 8.74
C ALA A 167 7.46 -3.45 8.31
N THR A 168 7.37 -3.97 7.08
CA THR A 168 8.38 -4.88 6.53
C THR A 168 9.75 -4.21 6.40
N LEU A 169 9.78 -2.95 5.94
CA LEU A 169 10.98 -2.11 5.93
C LEU A 169 11.58 -2.03 7.34
N TYR A 170 10.79 -1.62 8.34
CA TYR A 170 11.27 -1.54 9.73
C TYR A 170 11.75 -2.87 10.27
N VAL A 171 11.00 -3.96 10.05
CA VAL A 171 11.37 -5.30 10.50
C VAL A 171 12.68 -5.73 9.87
N THR A 172 12.95 -5.38 8.61
CA THR A 172 14.20 -5.78 7.94
C THR A 172 15.39 -4.97 8.46
N VAL A 173 15.21 -3.66 8.68
CA VAL A 173 16.23 -2.81 9.32
C VAL A 173 16.53 -3.31 10.73
N LEU A 174 15.47 -3.62 11.50
CA LEU A 174 15.59 -4.07 12.88
C LEU A 174 16.07 -5.52 12.98
N SER A 175 15.67 -6.46 12.11
CA SER A 175 16.00 -7.88 12.24
C SER A 175 17.49 -8.16 12.02
N GLY A 176 18.12 -7.47 11.06
CA GLY A 176 19.57 -7.47 10.87
C GLY A 176 20.31 -6.98 12.13
N SER A 177 19.71 -6.05 12.87
CA SER A 177 20.23 -5.57 14.16
C SER A 177 19.81 -6.42 15.36
N LEU A 178 18.60 -6.98 15.41
CA LEU A 178 17.97 -7.48 16.63
C LEU A 178 18.59 -8.79 17.12
N LEU A 179 18.96 -9.72 16.24
CA LEU A 179 19.56 -10.99 16.68
C LEU A 179 20.97 -10.78 17.27
N ALA A 180 21.77 -9.93 16.65
CA ALA A 180 23.11 -9.57 17.13
C ALA A 180 23.08 -8.59 18.32
N SER A 181 22.10 -7.67 18.33
CA SER A 181 21.97 -6.64 19.38
C SER A 181 21.20 -7.11 20.60
N LEU A 182 20.25 -8.07 20.52
CA LEU A 182 19.58 -8.61 21.72
C LEU A 182 20.56 -9.34 22.65
N GLN A 183 21.55 -10.03 22.09
CA GLN A 183 22.63 -10.64 22.87
C GLN A 183 23.54 -9.58 23.50
N ALA A 184 23.74 -8.44 22.84
CA ALA A 184 24.58 -7.34 23.35
C ALA A 184 23.83 -6.34 24.24
N PHE A 185 22.50 -6.23 24.13
CA PHE A 185 21.64 -5.35 24.92
C PHE A 185 21.71 -5.67 26.41
N VAL A 186 21.96 -6.95 26.72
CA VAL A 186 22.15 -7.44 28.09
C VAL A 186 23.53 -7.06 28.66
N HIS A 187 24.52 -6.82 27.80
CA HIS A 187 25.91 -6.66 28.20
C HIS A 187 26.40 -5.20 28.14
N GLU A 188 26.07 -4.41 27.11
CA GLU A 188 26.53 -3.02 26.97
C GLU A 188 25.61 -2.15 26.08
N PRO A 189 24.79 -1.23 26.65
CA PRO A 189 23.87 -0.40 25.87
C PRO A 189 24.56 0.73 25.07
N ALA A 190 25.80 1.09 25.42
CA ALA A 190 26.55 2.14 24.72
C ALA A 190 27.05 1.71 23.33
N SER A 191 27.32 0.41 23.13
CA SER A 191 27.80 -0.14 21.85
C SER A 191 26.72 -0.25 20.76
N ILE A 192 25.45 0.04 21.10
CA ILE A 192 24.32 -0.02 20.15
C ILE A 192 24.50 1.00 19.02
N PHE A 193 24.95 2.22 19.34
CA PHE A 193 25.12 3.27 18.34
C PHE A 193 26.25 2.94 17.35
N GLU A 194 27.36 2.40 17.83
CA GLU A 194 28.47 1.95 16.98
C GLU A 194 28.05 0.78 16.08
N ARG A 195 27.32 -0.21 16.61
CA ARG A 195 26.82 -1.34 15.81
C ARG A 195 25.76 -0.94 14.79
N LEU A 196 24.89 0.01 15.13
CA LEU A 196 23.92 0.54 14.18
C LEU A 196 24.64 1.20 12.99
N GLN A 197 25.71 1.96 13.26
CA GLN A 197 26.51 2.60 12.23
C GLN A 197 27.18 1.59 11.28
N GLU A 198 27.69 0.47 11.80
CA GLU A 198 28.30 -0.60 10.99
C GLU A 198 27.28 -1.32 10.09
N GLN A 199 26.03 -1.44 10.53
CA GLN A 199 24.98 -2.19 9.81
C GLN A 199 24.22 -1.36 8.76
N VAL A 200 24.23 -0.03 8.89
CA VAL A 200 23.53 0.87 7.96
C VAL A 200 23.89 0.63 6.47
N PRO A 201 25.18 0.45 6.08
CA PRO A 201 25.54 0.16 4.69
C PRO A 201 25.04 -1.19 4.17
N GLU A 202 25.00 -2.22 5.03
CA GLU A 202 24.53 -3.55 4.67
C GLU A 202 23.02 -3.51 4.35
N VAL A 203 22.25 -2.87 5.21
CA VAL A 203 20.81 -2.64 5.03
C VAL A 203 20.53 -1.82 3.77
N ALA A 204 21.35 -0.82 3.46
CA ALA A 204 21.21 -0.05 2.22
C ALA A 204 21.43 -0.91 0.96
N THR A 205 22.41 -1.82 0.99
CA THR A 205 22.69 -2.75 -0.11
C THR A 205 21.52 -3.72 -0.34
N TYR A 206 20.88 -4.17 0.74
CA TYR A 206 19.66 -4.96 0.67
C TYR A 206 18.52 -4.19 -0.03
N PHE A 207 18.26 -2.93 0.34
CA PHE A 207 17.18 -2.16 -0.29
C PHE A 207 17.44 -1.79 -1.75
N ILE A 208 18.70 -1.55 -2.13
CA ILE A 208 19.07 -1.40 -3.54
C ILE A 208 18.73 -2.68 -4.31
N SER A 209 19.10 -3.85 -3.75
CA SER A 209 18.77 -5.15 -4.35
C SER A 209 17.27 -5.39 -4.43
N PHE A 210 16.51 -4.96 -3.42
CA PHE A 210 15.04 -5.02 -3.41
C PHE A 210 14.41 -4.16 -4.51
N VAL A 211 14.85 -2.91 -4.68
CA VAL A 211 14.35 -2.03 -5.76
C VAL A 211 14.71 -2.59 -7.13
N MET A 212 15.93 -3.10 -7.29
CA MET A 212 16.37 -3.74 -8.54
C MET A 212 15.59 -5.03 -8.85
N ALA A 213 15.33 -5.87 -7.84
CA ALA A 213 14.51 -7.06 -7.99
C ALA A 213 13.07 -6.70 -8.37
N ARG A 214 12.50 -5.62 -7.81
CA ARG A 214 11.19 -5.10 -8.22
C ARG A 214 11.22 -4.60 -9.68
N ALA A 215 12.27 -3.89 -10.09
CA ALA A 215 12.42 -3.41 -11.47
C ALA A 215 12.63 -4.54 -12.49
N GLY A 216 13.30 -5.62 -12.09
CA GLY A 216 13.61 -6.76 -12.95
C GLY A 216 12.55 -7.86 -12.97
N LEU A 217 11.74 -8.00 -11.91
CA LEU A 217 10.75 -9.07 -11.79
C LEU A 217 9.33 -8.54 -11.73
N SER A 218 9.03 -7.58 -10.84
CA SER A 218 7.65 -7.14 -10.58
C SER A 218 7.00 -6.49 -11.81
N THR A 219 7.74 -5.62 -12.49
CA THR A 219 7.32 -4.91 -13.72
C THR A 219 7.08 -5.83 -14.90
N PRO A 220 7.98 -6.77 -15.26
CA PRO A 220 7.69 -7.72 -16.33
C PRO A 220 6.64 -8.78 -15.93
N MET A 221 6.54 -9.14 -14.64
CA MET A 221 5.50 -10.07 -14.18
C MET A 221 4.09 -9.48 -14.41
N LEU A 222 3.92 -8.16 -14.26
CA LEU A 222 2.67 -7.45 -14.62
C LEU A 222 2.27 -7.65 -16.09
N LEU A 223 3.24 -7.75 -17.00
CA LEU A 223 2.98 -8.04 -18.42
C LEU A 223 2.64 -9.52 -18.65
N LEU A 224 3.14 -10.42 -17.80
CA LEU A 224 2.95 -11.85 -17.92
C LEU A 224 1.63 -12.35 -17.31
N PHE A 225 1.11 -11.70 -16.26
CA PHE A 225 -0.20 -12.04 -15.67
C PHE A 225 -1.35 -12.10 -16.70
N PRO A 226 -1.51 -11.10 -17.61
CA PRO A 226 -2.46 -11.16 -18.72
C PRO A 226 -2.29 -12.40 -19.61
N LEU A 227 -1.05 -12.79 -19.92
CA LEU A 227 -0.77 -13.90 -20.84
C LEU A 227 -1.05 -15.27 -20.21
N LEU A 228 -0.79 -15.41 -18.91
CA LEU A 228 -0.92 -16.69 -18.21
C LEU A 228 -2.36 -17.00 -17.76
N ASN A 229 -3.32 -16.10 -17.99
CA ASN A 229 -4.69 -16.20 -17.46
C ASN A 229 -4.72 -16.59 -15.98
N LEU A 230 -3.69 -16.19 -15.22
CA LEU A 230 -3.65 -16.45 -13.80
C LEU A 230 -4.79 -15.65 -13.18
N PRO A 231 -5.68 -16.27 -12.39
CA PRO A 231 -6.71 -15.53 -11.70
C PRO A 231 -6.00 -14.54 -10.78
N GLY A 232 -5.96 -13.28 -11.21
CA GLY A 232 -5.55 -12.19 -10.34
C GLY A 232 -6.46 -12.21 -9.11
N CYS A 233 -5.93 -11.84 -7.96
CA CYS A 233 -6.67 -11.83 -6.69
C CYS A 233 -7.92 -10.94 -6.65
N CYS A 234 -8.24 -10.26 -7.75
CA CYS A 234 -9.49 -9.56 -7.95
C CYS A 234 -10.58 -10.59 -8.25
N GLY A 235 -11.41 -10.87 -7.23
CA GLY A 235 -12.48 -11.86 -7.27
C GLY A 235 -13.26 -11.84 -8.57
N GLN A 236 -13.16 -12.96 -9.29
CA GLN A 236 -14.03 -13.33 -10.39
C GLN A 236 -15.42 -13.60 -9.78
N GLU A 237 -16.25 -12.57 -9.63
CA GLU A 237 -17.67 -12.79 -9.30
C GLU A 237 -18.41 -13.17 -10.58
N ASP A 238 -19.13 -14.29 -10.46
CA ASP A 238 -19.76 -15.08 -11.49
C ASP A 238 -20.74 -14.31 -12.37
N GLY A 239 -20.60 -14.46 -13.69
CA GLY A 239 -21.64 -14.16 -14.67
C GLY A 239 -21.13 -13.53 -15.96
N GLN A 240 -21.13 -14.32 -17.06
CA GLN A 240 -21.10 -13.88 -18.48
C GLN A 240 -19.76 -13.33 -19.01
N GLU A 241 -19.19 -13.69 -20.17
CA GLU A 241 -19.57 -14.47 -21.36
C GLU A 241 -18.33 -15.23 -21.86
N ALA A 242 -18.50 -16.10 -22.88
CA ALA A 242 -17.47 -16.91 -23.54
C ALA A 242 -16.44 -16.10 -24.36
N GLY A 243 -15.82 -15.08 -23.76
CA GLY A 243 -14.73 -14.27 -24.32
C GLY A 243 -13.45 -14.33 -23.47
N PRO A 244 -12.33 -13.75 -23.95
CA PRO A 244 -11.12 -13.61 -23.14
C PRO A 244 -11.43 -12.79 -21.89
N LEU A 245 -11.02 -13.30 -20.72
CA LEU A 245 -11.28 -12.66 -19.42
C LEU A 245 -10.64 -11.26 -19.41
N PRO A 246 -11.40 -10.20 -19.08
CA PRO A 246 -10.85 -8.84 -19.01
C PRO A 246 -9.80 -8.76 -17.91
N VAL A 247 -8.61 -8.26 -18.25
CA VAL A 247 -7.53 -8.08 -17.27
C VAL A 247 -7.72 -6.73 -16.59
N ARG A 248 -7.84 -6.79 -15.26
CA ARG A 248 -8.22 -5.64 -14.43
C ARG A 248 -7.00 -5.13 -13.66
N PRO A 249 -6.80 -3.80 -13.59
CA PRO A 249 -5.76 -3.23 -12.76
C PRO A 249 -6.06 -3.46 -11.29
N ASN A 250 -5.06 -3.88 -10.51
CA ASN A 250 -5.17 -3.90 -9.06
C ASN A 250 -4.62 -2.58 -8.52
N TYR A 251 -5.48 -1.57 -8.47
CA TYR A 251 -5.10 -0.22 -8.06
C TYR A 251 -4.40 -0.17 -6.71
N ALA A 252 -4.87 -0.95 -5.73
CA ALA A 252 -4.27 -0.98 -4.40
C ALA A 252 -2.82 -1.48 -4.43
N MET A 253 -2.61 -2.62 -5.09
CA MET A 253 -1.29 -3.23 -5.14
C MET A 253 -0.29 -2.40 -5.95
N GLU A 254 -0.67 -1.99 -7.15
CA GLU A 254 0.20 -1.26 -8.07
C GLU A 254 0.62 0.10 -7.49
N ALA A 255 -0.34 0.85 -6.94
CA ALA A 255 -0.08 2.15 -6.34
C ALA A 255 0.80 2.04 -5.09
N SER A 256 0.52 1.10 -4.17
CA SER A 256 1.37 0.90 -2.98
C SER A 256 2.80 0.51 -3.35
N ASN A 257 2.99 -0.35 -4.37
CA ASN A 257 4.33 -0.74 -4.82
C ASN A 257 5.14 0.46 -5.33
N LEU A 258 4.52 1.34 -6.13
CA LEU A 258 5.15 2.58 -6.59
C LEU A 258 5.47 3.52 -5.42
N GLY A 259 4.51 3.70 -4.51
CA GLY A 259 4.68 4.52 -3.32
C GLY A 259 5.81 4.01 -2.42
N MET A 260 5.94 2.70 -2.25
CA MET A 260 7.00 2.11 -1.41
C MET A 260 8.40 2.34 -1.99
N VAL A 261 8.58 2.17 -3.31
CA VAL A 261 9.88 2.49 -3.94
C VAL A 261 10.22 3.97 -3.80
N LEU A 262 9.23 4.87 -3.88
CA LEU A 262 9.43 6.29 -3.64
C LEU A 262 9.89 6.56 -2.20
N VAL A 263 9.24 5.96 -1.21
CA VAL A 263 9.59 6.06 0.22
C VAL A 263 11.02 5.57 0.47
N LEU A 264 11.40 4.42 -0.10
CA LEU A 264 12.75 3.88 0.02
C LEU A 264 13.79 4.82 -0.58
N GLY A 265 13.53 5.33 -1.79
CA GLY A 265 14.41 6.29 -2.46
C GLY A 265 14.63 7.55 -1.63
N MET A 266 13.56 8.13 -1.07
CA MET A 266 13.64 9.30 -0.19
C MET A 266 14.35 9.01 1.13
N THR A 267 14.11 7.85 1.73
CA THR A 267 14.69 7.49 3.04
C THR A 267 16.19 7.25 2.95
N TYR A 268 16.64 6.55 1.91
CA TYR A 268 18.03 6.13 1.73
C TYR A 268 18.85 7.04 0.83
N SER A 269 18.29 8.13 0.28
CA SER A 269 19.04 9.04 -0.61
C SER A 269 20.29 9.64 0.05
N CYS A 270 20.21 9.94 1.36
CA CYS A 270 21.32 10.52 2.12
C CYS A 270 22.31 9.47 2.63
N ILE A 271 21.84 8.25 2.92
CA ILE A 271 22.65 7.15 3.45
C ILE A 271 23.46 6.51 2.33
N ALA A 272 22.80 6.12 1.24
CA ALA A 272 23.38 5.40 0.12
C ALA A 272 22.85 6.01 -1.19
N PRO A 273 23.53 7.05 -1.72
CA PRO A 273 23.04 7.79 -2.90
C PRO A 273 22.90 6.92 -4.16
N LEU A 274 23.53 5.73 -4.19
CA LEU A 274 23.38 4.75 -5.26
C LEU A 274 21.96 4.21 -5.41
N ILE A 275 21.09 4.34 -4.39
CA ILE A 275 19.67 3.97 -4.53
C ILE A 275 18.91 4.86 -5.53
N MET A 276 19.32 6.12 -5.68
CA MET A 276 18.65 7.09 -6.56
C MET A 276 18.64 6.66 -8.04
N PRO A 277 19.78 6.30 -8.67
CA PRO A 277 19.76 5.79 -10.04
C PRO A 277 18.97 4.48 -10.16
N ALA A 278 18.98 3.61 -9.15
CA ALA A 278 18.16 2.38 -9.16
C ALA A 278 16.65 2.71 -9.16
N CYS A 279 16.22 3.65 -8.31
CA CYS A 279 14.85 4.17 -8.31
C CYS A 279 14.49 4.84 -9.65
N MET A 280 15.42 5.60 -10.25
CA MET A 280 15.22 6.22 -11.56
C MET A 280 14.93 5.18 -12.64
N VAL A 281 15.75 4.12 -12.71
CA VAL A 281 15.54 3.01 -13.66
C VAL A 281 14.19 2.32 -13.41
N PHE A 282 13.84 2.08 -12.15
CA PHE A 282 12.55 1.50 -11.78
C PHE A 282 11.38 2.36 -12.26
N PHE A 283 11.40 3.67 -12.02
CA PHE A 283 10.31 4.57 -12.43
C PHE A 283 10.24 4.73 -13.95
N LEU A 284 11.38 4.78 -14.65
CA LEU A 284 11.42 4.81 -16.11
C LEU A 284 10.77 3.55 -16.71
N LEU A 285 11.21 2.36 -16.28
CA LEU A 285 10.62 1.10 -16.73
C LEU A 285 9.14 0.99 -16.38
N SER A 286 8.78 1.31 -15.14
CA SER A 286 7.38 1.30 -14.69
C SER A 286 6.52 2.25 -15.53
N SER A 287 7.02 3.45 -15.85
CA SER A 287 6.28 4.42 -16.67
C SER A 287 5.98 3.89 -18.08
N LEU A 288 6.91 3.17 -18.69
CA LEU A 288 6.73 2.57 -20.02
C LEU A 288 5.73 1.40 -19.95
N VAL A 289 5.91 0.51 -18.97
CA VAL A 289 5.04 -0.67 -18.78
C VAL A 289 3.62 -0.25 -18.47
N TYR A 290 3.40 0.61 -17.47
CA TYR A 290 2.05 1.04 -17.10
C TYR A 290 1.35 1.81 -18.22
N ARG A 291 2.06 2.66 -18.97
CA ARG A 291 1.48 3.33 -20.16
C ARG A 291 0.98 2.31 -21.17
N TRP A 292 1.78 1.30 -21.49
CA TRP A 292 1.35 0.25 -22.41
C TRP A 292 0.17 -0.54 -21.84
N LEU A 293 0.21 -0.89 -20.56
CA LEU A 293 -0.81 -1.69 -19.88
C LEU A 293 -2.16 -0.96 -19.84
N PHE A 294 -2.18 0.33 -19.48
CA PHE A 294 -3.41 1.15 -19.48
C PHE A 294 -3.95 1.47 -20.89
N LEU A 295 -3.09 1.49 -21.92
CA LEU A 295 -3.53 1.76 -23.30
C LEU A 295 -4.06 0.52 -24.02
N TYR A 296 -3.48 -0.67 -23.77
CA TYR A 296 -3.72 -1.85 -24.60
C TYR A 296 -4.32 -3.05 -23.87
N VAL A 297 -4.19 -3.17 -22.54
CA VAL A 297 -4.53 -4.41 -21.81
C VAL A 297 -5.60 -4.18 -20.75
N TYR A 298 -5.46 -3.13 -19.95
CA TYR A 298 -6.35 -2.89 -18.83
C TYR A 298 -7.70 -2.35 -19.25
N THR A 299 -8.74 -3.02 -18.76
CA THR A 299 -10.12 -2.57 -18.86
C THR A 299 -10.58 -2.07 -17.48
N PRO A 300 -10.62 -0.75 -17.22
CA PRO A 300 -10.99 -0.22 -15.92
C PRO A 300 -12.46 -0.47 -15.62
N GLU A 301 -12.74 -1.18 -14.53
CA GLU A 301 -14.11 -1.54 -14.13
C GLU A 301 -14.85 -0.41 -13.44
N PHE A 302 -14.13 0.42 -12.69
CA PHE A 302 -14.69 1.53 -11.93
C PHE A 302 -13.66 2.66 -11.90
N SER A 303 -14.16 3.87 -11.71
CA SER A 303 -13.34 5.07 -11.52
C SER A 303 -13.15 5.30 -10.02
N CYS A 304 -11.91 5.56 -9.60
CA CYS A 304 -11.60 5.94 -8.22
C CYS A 304 -11.65 7.46 -7.98
N ASP A 305 -12.15 8.24 -8.94
CA ASP A 305 -12.26 9.72 -8.92
C ASP A 305 -10.96 10.45 -8.48
N GLY A 306 -9.81 9.82 -8.70
CA GLY A 306 -8.51 10.34 -8.25
C GLY A 306 -8.26 10.25 -6.74
N GLU A 307 -9.16 9.67 -5.93
CA GLU A 307 -9.02 9.63 -4.47
C GLU A 307 -7.76 8.90 -3.95
N ILE A 308 -7.21 7.99 -4.76
CA ILE A 308 -5.95 7.29 -4.47
C ILE A 308 -4.77 8.27 -4.30
N TRP A 309 -4.85 9.44 -4.95
CA TRP A 309 -3.86 10.50 -4.84
C TRP A 309 -3.57 10.88 -3.39
N TYR A 310 -4.60 10.99 -2.54
CA TYR A 310 -4.42 11.41 -1.15
C TYR A 310 -3.57 10.43 -0.36
N GLU A 311 -3.71 9.13 -0.62
CA GLU A 311 -2.97 8.09 0.09
C GLU A 311 -1.53 8.01 -0.40
N LEU A 312 -1.31 8.14 -1.70
CA LEU A 312 0.03 8.24 -2.29
C LEU A 312 0.77 9.49 -1.82
N PHE A 313 0.08 10.65 -1.77
CA PHE A 313 0.66 11.88 -1.27
C PHE A 313 1.05 11.74 0.21
N ASN A 314 0.16 11.20 1.05
CA ASN A 314 0.47 10.93 2.45
C ASN A 314 1.67 9.98 2.59
N GLY A 315 1.71 8.91 1.79
CA GLY A 315 2.83 7.98 1.75
C GLY A 315 4.14 8.64 1.35
N SER A 316 4.11 9.50 0.32
CA SER A 316 5.29 10.28 -0.11
C SER A 316 5.78 11.23 0.97
N MET A 317 4.86 11.83 1.74
CA MET A 317 5.21 12.73 2.82
C MET A 317 5.81 11.99 4.02
N VAL A 318 5.34 10.79 4.30
CA VAL A 318 5.99 9.88 5.25
C VAL A 318 7.39 9.53 4.76
N GLY A 319 7.58 9.21 3.49
CA GLY A 319 8.89 8.96 2.91
C GLY A 319 9.84 10.16 3.03
N LEU A 320 9.35 11.37 2.76
CA LEU A 320 10.11 12.60 2.94
C LEU A 320 10.50 12.79 4.42
N LEU A 321 9.55 12.62 5.34
CA LEU A 321 9.83 12.71 6.78
C LEU A 321 10.89 11.70 7.23
N LEU A 322 10.83 10.46 6.73
CA LEU A 322 11.83 9.44 7.01
C LEU A 322 13.21 9.78 6.42
N GLY A 323 13.26 10.36 5.22
CA GLY A 323 14.50 10.86 4.62
C GLY A 323 15.11 12.04 5.38
N THR A 324 14.30 12.93 5.92
CA THR A 324 14.80 14.06 6.72
C THR A 324 15.23 13.61 8.11
N LEU A 325 14.55 12.61 8.66
CA LEU A 325 14.98 11.93 9.90
C LEU A 325 16.27 11.15 9.70
N SER A 326 16.46 10.47 8.56
CA SER A 326 17.71 9.77 8.27
C SER A 326 18.87 10.76 8.10
N LEU A 327 18.63 11.91 7.47
CA LEU A 327 19.61 13.00 7.41
C LEU A 327 19.97 13.54 8.81
N ALA A 328 18.97 13.76 9.67
CA ALA A 328 19.20 14.17 11.05
C ALA A 328 19.98 13.12 11.86
N ALA A 329 19.69 11.82 11.64
CA ALA A 329 20.43 10.73 12.25
C ALA A 329 21.89 10.70 11.79
N CYS A 330 22.17 10.90 10.49
CA CYS A 330 23.54 11.03 9.99
C CYS A 330 24.25 12.24 10.60
N ALA A 331 23.61 13.41 10.68
CA ALA A 331 24.21 14.59 11.30
C ALA A 331 24.56 14.38 12.78
N ALA A 332 23.68 13.70 13.53
CA ALA A 332 23.96 13.33 14.91
C ALA A 332 25.17 12.40 15.06
N LEU A 333 25.33 11.45 14.15
CA LEU A 333 26.42 10.47 14.17
C LEU A 333 27.79 11.07 13.77
N TYR A 334 27.82 12.01 12.82
CA TYR A 334 29.08 12.53 12.28
C TYR A 334 29.51 13.90 12.81
N CYS A 335 28.58 14.74 13.25
CA CYS A 335 28.86 16.14 13.65
C CYS A 335 28.60 16.43 15.14
N ASP A 336 28.14 15.44 15.93
CA ASP A 336 27.60 15.57 17.29
C ASP A 336 26.23 16.26 17.41
N PHE A 337 25.51 15.97 18.50
CA PHE A 337 24.17 16.49 18.79
C PHE A 337 24.08 18.01 18.99
N GLN A 338 25.20 18.67 19.27
CA GLN A 338 25.23 20.13 19.48
C GLN A 338 25.52 20.92 18.20
N SER A 339 25.78 20.22 17.09
CA SER A 339 26.12 20.84 15.82
C SER A 339 24.94 21.64 15.24
N PRO A 340 25.20 22.79 14.59
CA PRO A 340 24.17 23.55 13.91
C PRO A 340 23.49 22.73 12.79
N GLU A 341 24.21 21.79 12.18
CA GLU A 341 23.70 20.89 11.14
C GLU A 341 22.61 19.96 11.67
N PHE A 342 22.77 19.40 12.87
CA PHE A 342 21.74 18.56 13.50
C PHE A 342 20.45 19.35 13.77
N TRP A 343 20.56 20.57 14.32
CA TRP A 343 19.42 21.44 14.55
C TRP A 343 18.74 21.89 13.25
N ALA A 344 19.52 22.13 12.19
CA ALA A 344 18.98 22.45 10.87
C ALA A 344 18.19 21.27 10.28
N ALA A 345 18.70 20.04 10.41
CA ALA A 345 17.99 18.84 9.96
C ALA A 345 16.69 18.60 10.76
N LEU A 346 16.71 18.84 12.08
CA LEU A 346 15.52 18.75 12.93
C LEU A 346 14.47 19.81 12.56
N LEU A 347 14.91 21.04 12.29
CA LEU A 347 14.02 22.12 11.80
C LEU A 347 13.36 21.72 10.48
N LEU A 348 14.10 21.06 9.59
CA LEU A 348 13.58 20.58 8.32
C LEU A 348 12.52 19.48 8.53
N CYS A 349 12.73 18.54 9.46
CA CYS A 349 11.69 17.57 9.86
C CYS A 349 10.41 18.28 10.35
N LEU A 350 10.55 19.32 11.18
CA LEU A 350 9.41 20.10 11.65
C LEU A 350 8.69 20.80 10.49
N LEU A 351 9.42 21.38 9.54
CA LEU A 351 8.86 22.01 8.35
C LEU A 351 8.08 21.02 7.49
N VAL A 352 8.58 19.79 7.32
CA VAL A 352 7.87 18.71 6.64
C VAL A 352 6.54 18.43 7.35
N VAL A 353 6.54 18.22 8.67
CA VAL A 353 5.29 17.98 9.41
C VAL A 353 4.31 19.15 9.29
N VAL A 354 4.79 20.39 9.43
CA VAL A 354 3.95 21.58 9.30
C VAL A 354 3.37 21.70 7.89
N SER A 355 4.19 21.53 6.85
CA SER A 355 3.72 21.58 5.46
C SER A 355 2.70 20.49 5.13
N HIS A 356 2.85 19.29 5.72
CA HIS A 356 1.85 18.23 5.59
C HIS A 356 0.51 18.64 6.20
N VAL A 357 0.53 19.14 7.44
CA VAL A 357 -0.68 19.58 8.15
C VAL A 357 -1.35 20.73 7.39
N LEU A 358 -0.58 21.73 6.94
CA LEU A 358 -1.09 22.84 6.13
C LEU A 358 -1.72 22.31 4.84
N PHE A 359 -1.07 21.37 4.15
CA PHE A 359 -1.63 20.79 2.93
C PHE A 359 -2.95 20.06 3.19
N GLN A 360 -3.05 19.28 4.26
CA GLN A 360 -4.30 18.60 4.61
C GLN A 360 -5.44 19.57 4.90
N VAL A 361 -5.15 20.67 5.61
CA VAL A 361 -6.14 21.69 5.97
C VAL A 361 -6.57 22.51 4.76
N TYR A 362 -5.63 23.02 3.96
CA TYR A 362 -5.92 23.92 2.84
C TYR A 362 -6.38 23.21 1.58
N TYR A 363 -5.81 22.05 1.25
CA TYR A 363 -6.07 21.37 -0.03
C TYR A 363 -6.72 20.01 0.16
N GLY A 364 -6.28 19.21 1.12
CA GLY A 364 -6.73 17.82 1.26
C GLY A 364 -8.20 17.67 1.64
N LEU A 365 -8.72 18.54 2.51
CA LEU A 365 -10.12 18.47 2.96
C LEU A 365 -11.11 19.06 1.93
N PRO A 366 -10.85 20.24 1.33
CA PRO A 366 -11.73 20.82 0.32
C PRO A 366 -11.81 20.01 -0.98
N SER A 367 -10.70 19.40 -1.42
CA SER A 367 -10.63 18.64 -2.69
C SER A 367 -11.43 17.33 -2.69
N ARG A 368 -11.91 16.86 -1.52
CA ARG A 368 -12.76 15.67 -1.43
C ARG A 368 -14.20 15.91 -1.87
N PHE A 369 -14.60 17.16 -1.97
CA PHE A 369 -15.96 17.53 -2.35
C PHE A 369 -15.90 18.45 -3.56
N ILE A 370 -16.87 18.31 -4.45
CA ILE A 370 -17.07 19.30 -5.51
C ILE A 370 -17.54 20.61 -4.88
N SER A 371 -17.02 21.73 -5.38
CA SER A 371 -17.42 23.04 -4.87
C SER A 371 -18.85 23.37 -5.32
N LEU A 372 -19.59 24.10 -4.49
CA LEU A 372 -20.94 24.55 -4.85
C LEU A 372 -20.93 25.50 -6.06
N ALA A 373 -19.85 26.25 -6.24
CA ALA A 373 -19.66 27.13 -7.39
C ALA A 373 -19.57 26.31 -8.68
N ASP A 374 -18.71 25.30 -8.71
CA ASP A 374 -18.56 24.41 -9.87
C ASP A 374 -19.84 23.64 -10.15
N ALA A 375 -20.52 23.16 -9.10
CA ALA A 375 -21.80 22.48 -9.22
C ALA A 375 -22.86 23.38 -9.90
N ARG A 376 -22.89 24.68 -9.54
CA ARG A 376 -23.81 25.65 -10.14
C ARG A 376 -23.44 26.02 -11.57
N ASP A 377 -22.15 26.02 -11.90
CA ASP A 377 -21.70 26.26 -13.27
C ASP A 377 -22.00 25.06 -14.18
N ILE A 378 -21.92 23.82 -13.66
CA ILE A 378 -22.41 22.62 -14.35
C ILE A 378 -23.92 22.72 -14.60
N ASP A 379 -24.69 23.11 -13.58
CA ASP A 379 -26.15 23.28 -13.71
C ASP A 379 -26.56 24.38 -14.71
N ARG A 380 -25.68 25.35 -14.98
CA ARG A 380 -25.90 26.40 -15.99
C ARG A 380 -25.52 25.95 -17.40
N ALA A 381 -24.63 24.98 -17.52
CA ALA A 381 -24.13 24.47 -18.78
C ALA A 381 -25.02 23.38 -19.38
N CYS A 382 -25.73 22.63 -18.53
CA CYS A 382 -26.80 21.71 -18.88
C CYS A 382 -28.12 22.45 -19.10
#